data_AF-R1HZF3-F1
#
_entry.id   AF-R1HZF3-F1
#
_cell.length_a   1.000
_cell.length_b   1.000
_cell.length_c   1.000
_cell.angle_alpha   90.00
_cell.angle_beta   90.00
_cell.angle_gamma   90.00
#
_symmetry.space_group_name_H-M   'P 1'
#
loop_
_entity.id
_entity.type
_entity.pdbx_description
1 polymer ?
#
loop_
_entity_poly.entity_id
_entity_poly.type
_entity_poly.pdbx_seq_one_letter_code
_entity_poly.pdbx_strand_id
1 'polypeptide(L)'
;EPRFTRVRLRTEVLPLLEDVLNGGVAAALARTAAQLREDNEALDTVADLIFTRAGGPEGLEVAVLEAEPAALRRRVLRRWLLQSGVRELTDAHLRAVDDLVARWRGQGGVWLPGNLEASRCRGRLCLTSQPTTRGE
;
A
#
# COMPACT_ATOMS: atom_id res chain seq x y z
N GLU A 1 31.36 7.26 -1.24
CA GLU A 1 31.24 8.35 -0.27
C GLU A 1 30.37 7.94 0.91
N PRO A 2 30.78 8.20 2.16
CA PRO A 2 30.03 7.84 3.38
C PRO A 2 28.68 8.54 3.52
N ARG A 3 28.38 9.59 2.73
CA ARG A 3 27.07 10.27 2.80
C ARG A 3 25.89 9.39 2.41
N PHE A 4 26.11 8.32 1.65
CA PHE A 4 25.04 7.42 1.21
C PHE A 4 24.74 6.40 2.30
N THR A 5 23.50 6.37 2.79
CA THR A 5 23.02 5.42 3.81
C THR A 5 23.38 3.98 3.48
N ARG A 6 23.27 3.57 2.21
CA ARG A 6 23.64 2.23 1.74
C ARG A 6 25.14 1.92 1.93
N VAL A 7 26.02 2.90 1.72
CA VAL A 7 27.46 2.72 1.94
C VAL A 7 27.74 2.52 3.42
N ARG A 8 27.19 3.37 4.28
CA ARG A 8 27.32 3.26 5.75
C ARG A 8 26.76 1.94 6.29
N LEU A 9 25.59 1.51 5.81
CA LEU A 9 25.04 0.20 6.16
C LEU A 9 26.02 -0.93 5.85
N ARG A 10 26.67 -0.89 4.69
CA ARG A 10 27.60 -1.94 4.25
C ARG A 10 28.94 -1.90 4.99
N THR A 11 29.46 -0.71 5.30
CA THR A 11 30.83 -0.57 5.83
C THR A 11 30.90 -0.36 7.35
N GLU A 12 29.82 0.08 7.98
CA GLU A 12 29.77 0.35 9.43
C GLU A 12 28.82 -0.63 10.13
N VAL A 13 27.56 -0.70 9.69
CA VAL A 13 26.49 -1.38 10.45
C VAL A 13 26.52 -2.90 10.29
N LEU A 14 26.58 -3.41 9.06
CA LEU A 14 26.60 -4.86 8.82
C LEU A 14 27.84 -5.52 9.46
N PRO A 15 29.07 -4.99 9.33
CA PRO A 15 30.23 -5.56 10.03
C PRO A 15 30.06 -5.61 11.55
N LEU A 16 29.50 -4.56 12.16
CA LEU A 16 29.22 -4.54 13.60
C LEU A 16 28.20 -5.59 14.01
N LEU A 17 27.15 -5.79 13.23
CA LEU A 17 26.15 -6.84 13.49
C LEU A 17 26.74 -8.24 13.38
N GLU A 18 27.59 -8.49 12.37
CA GLU A 18 28.28 -9.77 12.20
C GLU A 18 29.24 -10.06 13.37
N ASP A 19 29.96 -9.04 13.86
CA ASP A 19 30.86 -9.17 15.03
C ASP A 19 30.08 -9.50 16.32
N VAL A 20 29.04 -8.72 16.64
CA VAL A 20 28.25 -8.90 17.88
C VAL A 20 27.49 -10.23 17.90
N LEU A 21 26.98 -10.68 16.74
CA LEU A 21 26.13 -11.88 16.64
C LEU A 21 26.91 -13.14 16.24
N ASN A 22 28.24 -13.07 16.13
CA ASN A 22 29.12 -14.16 15.70
C ASN A 22 28.83 -14.69 14.29
N GLY A 23 28.46 -13.80 13.37
CA GLY A 23 28.30 -14.09 11.95
C GLY A 23 26.90 -14.53 11.51
N GLY A 24 26.69 -14.58 10.19
CA GLY A 24 25.50 -15.12 9.54
C GLY A 24 24.33 -14.14 9.39
N VAL A 25 24.47 -12.88 9.81
CA VAL A 25 23.39 -11.88 9.81
C VAL A 25 22.97 -11.57 8.38
N ALA A 26 23.91 -11.26 7.50
CA ALA A 26 23.62 -10.93 6.11
C ALA A 26 22.92 -12.10 5.39
N ALA A 27 23.37 -13.34 5.63
CA ALA A 27 22.76 -14.53 5.05
C ALA A 27 21.34 -14.78 5.57
N ALA A 28 21.10 -14.58 6.87
CA ALA A 28 19.76 -14.71 7.47
C ALA A 28 18.79 -13.65 6.95
N LEU A 29 19.24 -12.40 6.83
CA LEU A 29 18.44 -11.32 6.24
C LEU A 29 18.13 -11.58 4.76
N ALA A 30 19.11 -12.09 4.00
CA ALA A 30 18.90 -12.45 2.60
C ALA A 30 17.86 -13.56 2.44
N ARG A 31 17.91 -14.62 3.27
CA ARG A 31 16.90 -15.69 3.26
C ARG A 31 15.51 -15.17 3.63
N THR A 32 15.41 -14.33 4.67
CA THR A 32 14.14 -13.71 5.08
C THR A 32 13.57 -12.83 3.96
N ALA A 33 14.43 -12.04 3.30
CA ALA A 33 14.00 -11.20 2.18
C ALA A 33 13.54 -12.02 0.96
N ALA A 34 14.13 -13.19 0.71
CA ALA A 34 13.67 -14.10 -0.33
C ALA A 34 12.30 -14.69 0.01
N GLN A 35 12.12 -15.20 1.23
CA GLN A 35 10.83 -15.74 1.68
C GLN A 35 9.72 -14.68 1.63
N LEU A 36 9.98 -13.47 2.14
CA LEU A 36 9.00 -12.38 2.06
C LEU A 36 8.69 -11.96 0.63
N ARG A 37 9.63 -12.10 -0.31
CA ARG A 37 9.38 -11.83 -1.73
C ARG A 37 8.39 -12.84 -2.30
N GLU A 38 8.62 -14.13 -2.08
CA GLU A 38 7.74 -15.21 -2.52
C GLU A 38 6.32 -15.04 -1.95
N ASP A 39 6.22 -14.76 -0.64
CA ASP A 39 4.93 -14.51 0.02
C ASP A 39 4.22 -13.27 -0.58
N ASN A 40 4.97 -12.20 -0.83
CA ASN A 40 4.41 -10.98 -1.42
C ASN A 40 3.88 -11.23 -2.84
N GLU A 41 4.60 -11.97 -3.67
CA GLU A 41 4.20 -12.32 -5.04
C GLU A 41 2.92 -13.18 -5.04
N ALA A 42 2.81 -14.13 -4.13
CA ALA A 42 1.59 -14.92 -3.94
C ALA A 42 0.40 -14.03 -3.52
N LEU A 43 0.60 -13.15 -2.54
CA LEU A 43 -0.44 -12.22 -2.08
C LEU A 43 -0.86 -11.21 -3.15
N ASP A 44 0.09 -10.74 -3.98
CA ASP A 44 -0.21 -9.84 -5.10
C ASP A 44 -1.02 -10.55 -6.19
N THR A 45 -0.74 -11.83 -6.45
CA THR A 45 -1.55 -12.64 -7.38
C THR A 45 -3.00 -12.77 -6.91
N VAL A 46 -3.21 -13.03 -5.62
CA VAL A 46 -4.56 -13.11 -5.03
C VAL A 46 -5.25 -11.74 -5.06
N ALA A 47 -4.52 -10.67 -4.74
CA ALA A 47 -5.04 -9.31 -4.79
C ALA A 47 -5.47 -8.91 -6.21
N ASP A 48 -4.76 -9.34 -7.24
CA ASP A 48 -5.12 -9.06 -8.63
C ASP A 48 -6.45 -9.73 -9.04
N LEU A 49 -6.68 -10.97 -8.59
CA LEU A 49 -7.97 -11.66 -8.79
C LEU A 49 -9.11 -10.93 -8.08
N ILE A 50 -8.89 -10.50 -6.84
CA ILE A 50 -9.87 -9.72 -6.06
C ILE A 50 -10.15 -8.38 -6.76
N PHE A 51 -9.12 -7.70 -7.25
CA PHE A 51 -9.24 -6.42 -7.95
C PHE A 51 -10.14 -6.56 -9.19
N THR A 52 -9.94 -7.60 -9.99
CA THR A 52 -10.80 -7.91 -11.14
C THR A 52 -12.25 -8.20 -10.69
N ARG A 53 -12.43 -9.03 -9.65
CA ARG A 53 -13.76 -9.36 -9.12
C ARG A 53 -14.51 -8.14 -8.56
N ALA A 54 -13.80 -7.21 -7.94
CA ALA A 54 -14.38 -6.00 -7.36
C ALA A 54 -14.77 -4.95 -8.41
N GLY A 55 -14.35 -5.10 -9.67
CA GLY A 55 -14.72 -4.21 -10.79
C GLY A 55 -13.56 -3.43 -11.41
N GLY A 56 -12.39 -3.43 -10.77
CA GLY A 56 -11.15 -2.90 -11.36
C GLY A 56 -11.03 -1.36 -11.38
N PRO A 57 -10.47 -0.76 -12.44
CA PRO A 57 -10.00 0.62 -12.44
C PRO A 57 -11.12 1.67 -12.29
N GLU A 58 -12.32 1.38 -12.80
CA GLU A 58 -13.47 2.29 -12.74
C GLU A 58 -14.07 2.45 -11.34
N GLY A 59 -13.66 1.59 -10.40
CA GLY A 59 -14.14 1.60 -9.02
C GLY A 59 -14.32 0.19 -8.48
N LEU A 60 -14.33 0.09 -7.15
CA LEU A 60 -14.30 -1.19 -6.45
C LEU A 60 -15.59 -1.42 -5.67
N GLU A 61 -16.19 -2.59 -5.82
CA GLU A 61 -17.34 -3.02 -5.02
C GLU A 61 -16.91 -3.28 -3.58
N VAL A 62 -17.52 -2.54 -2.66
CA VAL A 62 -17.11 -2.56 -1.25
C VAL A 62 -17.42 -3.91 -0.60
N ALA A 63 -18.54 -4.54 -0.95
CA ALA A 63 -18.91 -5.85 -0.40
C ALA A 63 -17.87 -6.94 -0.73
N VAL A 64 -17.27 -6.89 -1.92
CA VAL A 64 -16.17 -7.79 -2.30
C VAL A 64 -14.95 -7.55 -1.41
N LEU A 65 -14.60 -6.29 -1.15
CA LEU A 65 -13.45 -5.93 -0.32
C LEU A 65 -13.66 -6.20 1.18
N GLU A 66 -14.88 -6.01 1.69
CA GLU A 66 -15.24 -6.23 3.10
C GLU A 66 -15.03 -7.69 3.51
N ALA A 67 -15.22 -8.64 2.59
CA ALA A 67 -14.99 -10.06 2.82
C ALA A 67 -13.51 -10.47 2.92
N GLU A 68 -12.58 -9.60 2.50
CA GLU A 68 -11.17 -9.94 2.38
C GLU A 68 -10.35 -9.57 3.62
N PRO A 69 -9.32 -10.36 3.97
CA PRO A 69 -8.32 -9.98 4.95
C PRO A 69 -7.69 -8.61 4.66
N ALA A 70 -7.37 -7.85 5.71
CA ALA A 70 -6.81 -6.50 5.57
C ALA A 70 -5.51 -6.43 4.76
N ALA A 71 -4.73 -7.52 4.69
CA ALA A 71 -3.53 -7.58 3.86
C ALA A 71 -3.86 -7.57 2.35
N LEU A 72 -4.88 -8.34 1.93
CA LEU A 72 -5.31 -8.42 0.54
C LEU A 72 -6.08 -7.17 0.14
N ARG A 73 -7.02 -6.71 0.98
CA ARG A 73 -7.79 -5.49 0.72
C ARG A 73 -6.88 -4.28 0.49
N ARG A 74 -5.87 -4.05 1.34
CA ARG A 74 -4.93 -2.93 1.16
C ARG A 74 -4.07 -3.06 -0.10
N ARG A 75 -3.74 -4.28 -0.57
CA ARG A 75 -3.05 -4.47 -1.86
C ARG A 75 -3.95 -4.08 -3.03
N VAL A 76 -5.21 -4.50 -3.01
CA VAL A 76 -6.22 -4.13 -4.01
C VAL A 76 -6.41 -2.61 -4.05
N LEU A 77 -6.58 -1.97 -2.89
CA LEU A 77 -6.71 -0.52 -2.78
C LEU A 77 -5.47 0.22 -3.28
N ARG A 78 -4.26 -0.25 -2.90
CA ARG A 78 -3.01 0.34 -3.38
C ARG A 78 -2.92 0.27 -4.91
N ARG A 79 -3.25 -0.87 -5.50
CA ARG A 79 -3.28 -1.05 -6.97
C ARG A 79 -4.25 -0.07 -7.61
N TRP A 80 -5.49 -0.04 -7.14
CA TRP A 80 -6.53 0.85 -7.65
C TRP A 80 -6.10 2.31 -7.61
N LEU A 81 -5.65 2.81 -6.45
CA LEU A 81 -5.23 4.19 -6.27
C LEU A 81 -4.07 4.58 -7.20
N LEU A 82 -3.06 3.70 -7.34
CA LEU A 82 -1.93 3.96 -8.24
C LEU A 82 -2.35 3.95 -9.72
N GLN A 83 -3.23 3.04 -10.12
CA GLN A 83 -3.75 2.99 -11.50
C GLN A 83 -4.64 4.19 -11.83
N SER A 84 -5.36 4.71 -10.85
CA SER A 84 -6.17 5.93 -11.00
C SER A 84 -5.34 7.22 -10.92
N GLY A 85 -4.01 7.13 -10.84
CA GLY A 85 -3.10 8.27 -10.96
C GLY A 85 -2.70 8.95 -9.65
N VAL A 86 -3.05 8.37 -8.49
CA VAL A 86 -2.58 8.88 -7.19
C VAL A 86 -1.06 8.68 -7.10
N ARG A 87 -0.33 9.79 -7.00
CA ARG A 87 1.12 9.80 -6.78
C ARG A 87 1.41 10.01 -5.30
N GLU A 88 2.63 9.67 -4.86
CA GLU A 88 3.06 9.88 -3.46
C GLU A 88 2.09 9.27 -2.42
N LEU A 89 1.50 8.13 -2.76
CA LEU A 89 0.59 7.40 -1.87
C LEU A 89 1.32 6.94 -0.61
N THR A 90 0.91 7.47 0.55
CA THR A 90 1.45 7.10 1.87
C THR A 90 0.65 5.95 2.48
N ASP A 91 1.23 5.28 3.49
CA ASP A 91 0.49 4.28 4.28
C ASP A 91 -0.71 4.89 5.01
N ALA A 92 -0.61 6.16 5.43
CA ALA A 92 -1.72 6.89 6.04
C ALA A 92 -2.89 7.09 5.07
N HIS A 93 -2.61 7.51 3.82
CA HIS A 93 -3.63 7.59 2.77
C HIS A 93 -4.28 6.23 2.52
N LEU A 94 -3.48 5.17 2.39
CA LEU A 94 -3.97 3.83 2.12
C LEU A 94 -4.89 3.32 3.25
N ARG A 95 -4.52 3.54 4.51
CA ARG A 95 -5.34 3.18 5.68
C ARG A 95 -6.62 3.99 5.77
N ALA A 96 -6.57 5.29 5.49
CA ALA A 96 -7.76 6.13 5.47
C ALA A 96 -8.78 5.64 4.43
N VAL A 97 -8.31 5.22 3.24
CA VAL A 97 -9.19 4.61 2.23
C VAL A 97 -9.68 3.23 2.67
N ASP A 98 -8.84 2.41 3.33
CA ASP A 98 -9.26 1.11 3.90
C ASP A 98 -10.40 1.27 4.92
N ASP A 99 -10.40 2.35 5.70
CA ASP A 99 -11.44 2.65 6.68
C ASP A 99 -12.80 2.95 6.05
N LEU A 100 -12.84 3.41 4.79
CA LEU A 100 -14.10 3.56 4.03
C LEU A 100 -14.77 2.21 3.74
N VAL A 101 -13.99 1.13 3.80
CA VAL A 101 -14.45 -0.25 3.67
C VAL A 101 -14.67 -0.85 5.05
N ALA A 102 -13.59 -1.01 5.83
CA ALA A 102 -13.56 -1.85 7.02
C ALA A 102 -14.16 -1.20 8.28
N ARG A 103 -14.29 0.13 8.29
CA ARG A 103 -14.73 0.90 9.47
C ARG A 103 -15.82 1.90 9.12
N TRP A 104 -16.62 1.61 8.10
CA TRP A 104 -17.64 2.52 7.59
C TRP A 104 -18.69 2.88 8.65
N ARG A 105 -18.95 4.17 8.80
CA ARG A 105 -19.92 4.75 9.73
C ARG A 105 -20.53 6.05 9.22
N GLY A 106 -20.48 6.28 7.89
CA GLY A 106 -20.91 7.53 7.27
C GLY A 106 -19.80 8.59 7.14
N GLN A 107 -18.53 8.17 6.99
CA GLN A 107 -17.44 9.11 6.75
C GLN A 107 -17.61 9.87 5.42
N GLY A 108 -17.07 11.09 5.35
CA GLY A 108 -16.84 11.77 4.07
C GLY A 108 -15.72 11.09 3.26
N GLY A 109 -15.41 11.64 2.08
CA GLY A 109 -14.29 11.16 1.28
C GLY A 109 -12.92 11.45 1.88
N VAL A 110 -11.92 10.74 1.38
CA VAL A 110 -10.52 10.82 1.76
C VAL A 110 -9.78 11.57 0.66
N TRP A 111 -9.22 12.73 1.02
CA TRP A 111 -8.37 13.50 0.14
C TRP A 111 -7.03 12.81 -0.10
N LEU A 112 -6.59 12.83 -1.35
CA LEU A 112 -5.39 12.16 -1.83
C LEU A 112 -4.55 13.15 -2.66
N PRO A 113 -3.22 12.91 -2.77
CA PRO A 113 -2.37 13.73 -3.60
C PRO A 113 -2.87 13.81 -5.06
N GLY A 114 -2.67 14.98 -5.68
CA GLY A 114 -3.12 15.24 -7.05
C GLY A 114 -4.57 15.72 -7.16
N ASN A 115 -5.14 16.28 -6.10
CA ASN A 115 -6.54 16.75 -6.02
C ASN A 115 -7.55 15.64 -6.31
N LEU A 116 -7.25 14.43 -5.84
CA LEU A 116 -8.12 13.28 -5.95
C LEU A 116 -8.82 13.05 -4.62
N GLU A 117 -10.07 12.62 -4.67
CA GLU A 117 -10.83 12.22 -3.49
C GLU A 117 -11.37 10.82 -3.69
N ALA A 118 -11.04 9.91 -2.76
CA ALA A 118 -11.62 8.58 -2.70
C ALA A 118 -12.84 8.61 -1.77
N SER A 119 -13.99 8.15 -2.24
CA SER A 119 -15.22 8.13 -1.45
C SER A 119 -15.97 6.82 -1.62
N ARG A 120 -16.82 6.47 -0.65
CA ARG A 120 -17.77 5.36 -0.77
C ARG A 120 -19.11 5.89 -1.31
N CYS A 121 -19.44 5.54 -2.55
CA CYS A 121 -20.65 5.96 -3.24
C CYS A 121 -21.49 4.74 -3.68
N ARG A 122 -22.73 4.61 -3.15
CA ARG A 122 -23.67 3.51 -3.48
C ARG A 122 -23.06 2.10 -3.38
N GLY A 123 -22.28 1.84 -2.33
CA GLY A 123 -21.63 0.54 -2.12
C GLY A 123 -20.38 0.30 -2.96
N ARG A 124 -19.88 1.32 -3.66
CA ARG A 124 -18.61 1.27 -4.40
C ARG A 124 -17.62 2.30 -3.87
N LEU A 125 -16.32 2.02 -3.98
CA LEU A 125 -15.29 3.03 -3.89
C LEU A 125 -15.17 3.73 -5.25
N CYS A 126 -15.17 5.05 -5.19
CA CYS A 126 -15.22 5.96 -6.32
C CYS A 126 -14.07 6.96 -6.15
N LEU A 127 -13.38 7.30 -7.24
CA LEU A 127 -12.35 8.34 -7.23
C LEU A 127 -12.80 9.51 -8.09
N THR A 128 -12.77 10.71 -7.53
CA THR A 128 -13.16 11.93 -8.23
C THR A 128 -12.02 12.94 -8.20
N SER A 129 -11.76 13.59 -9.33
CA SER A 129 -10.93 14.78 -9.36
C SER A 129 -11.72 15.95 -8.78
N GLN A 130 -11.20 16.54 -7.72
CA GLN A 130 -11.77 17.75 -7.15
C GLN A 130 -11.12 18.95 -7.83
N PRO A 131 -11.91 19.94 -8.28
CA PRO A 131 -11.32 21.19 -8.73
C PRO A 131 -10.54 21.78 -7.55
N THR A 132 -9.30 22.18 -7.79
CA THR A 132 -8.53 22.93 -6.80
C THR A 132 -9.34 24.17 -6.47
N THR A 133 -10.02 24.20 -5.33
CA THR A 133 -10.46 25.46 -4.74
C THR A 133 -9.18 26.21 -4.43
N ARG A 134 -8.77 27.04 -5.37
CA ARG A 134 -7.73 28.05 -5.21
C ARG A 134 -8.29 28.97 -4.12
N GLY A 135 -7.87 28.77 -2.89
CA GLY A 135 -8.21 29.64 -1.78
C GLY A 135 -7.82 31.06 -2.15
N GLU A 136 -8.80 31.96 -2.03
CA GLU A 136 -8.61 33.41 -1.88
C GLU A 136 -7.74 33.74 -0.67
#